data_AF-A0A7K2W8K9-F1
#
_entry.id   AF-A0A7K2W8K9-F1
#
_cell.length_a   1.000
_cell.length_b   1.000
_cell.length_c   1.000
_cell.angle_alpha   90.00
_cell.angle_beta   90.00
_cell.angle_gamma   90.00
#
_symmetry.space_group_name_H-M   'P 1'
#
loop_
_entity.id
_entity.type
_entity.pdbx_description
1 polymer ?
#
loop_
_entity_poly.entity_id
_entity_poly.type
_entity_poly.pdbx_seq_one_letter_code
_entity_poly.pdbx_strand_id
1 'polypeptide(L)' 'WGQVFGDEVLATAILDRLLHHCEVIAINGPSYRLKNRLKAIERETDVA' A
#
# COMPACT_ATOMS: atom_id res chain seq x y z
N TRP A 1 -3.09 -12.84 1.55
CA TRP A 1 -1.77 -13.38 1.21
C TRP A 1 -1.81 -14.76 0.55
N GLY A 2 -2.70 -15.67 0.95
CA GLY A 2 -2.87 -16.97 0.27
C GLY A 2 -3.12 -16.87 -1.25
N GLN A 3 -3.89 -15.88 -1.72
CA GLN A 3 -4.06 -15.64 -3.18
C GLN A 3 -2.80 -15.10 -3.88
N VAL A 4 -1.93 -14.39 -3.16
CA VAL A 4 -0.68 -13.86 -3.71
C VAL A 4 0.36 -14.98 -3.83
N PHE A 5 0.38 -15.90 -2.86
CA PHE A 5 1.34 -16.99 -2.78
C PHE A 5 0.81 -18.35 -3.27
N GLY A 6 -0.47 -18.44 -3.66
CA GLY A 6 -1.13 -19.66 -4.11
C GLY A 6 -1.45 -20.69 -3.03
N ASP A 7 -0.92 -20.52 -1.82
CA ASP A 7 -1.09 -21.42 -0.68
C ASP A 7 -1.18 -20.61 0.63
N GLU A 8 -2.21 -20.88 1.42
CA GLU A 8 -2.50 -20.17 2.67
C GLU A 8 -1.57 -20.54 3.82
N VAL A 9 -1.17 -21.82 3.92
CA VAL A 9 -0.26 -22.31 4.96
C VAL A 9 1.13 -21.76 4.72
N LEU A 10 1.60 -21.82 3.46
CA LEU A 10 2.89 -21.24 3.09
C LEU A 10 2.92 -19.73 3.30
N ALA A 11 1.86 -19.01 2.89
CA ALA A 11 1.75 -17.56 3.08
C ALA A 11 1.89 -17.17 4.56
N THR A 12 1.21 -17.91 5.44
CA THR A 12 1.26 -17.66 6.89
C THR A 12 2.65 -17.92 7.46
N ALA A 13 3.31 -19.02 7.05
CA ALA A 13 4.66 -19.34 7.49
C ALA A 13 5.73 -18.33 7.01
N ILE A 14 5.51 -17.66 5.87
CA ILE A 14 6.39 -16.59 5.40
C ILE A 14 6.15 -15.31 6.21
N LEU A 15 4.89 -14.94 6.41
CA LEU A 15 4.52 -13.76 7.21
C LEU A 15 5.03 -13.86 8.64
N ASP A 16 4.90 -15.02 9.28
CA ASP A 16 5.40 -15.28 10.63
C ASP A 16 6.91 -14.97 10.74
N ARG A 17 7.73 -15.47 9.80
CA ARG A 17 9.17 -15.19 9.77
C ARG A 17 9.51 -13.72 9.51
N LEU A 18 8.76 -13.06 8.63
CA LEU A 18 8.97 -11.63 8.32
C LEU A 18 8.58 -10.73 9.49
N LEU A 19 7.57 -11.13 10.27
CA LEU A 19 7.04 -10.35 11.38
C LEU A 19 7.75 -10.62 12.72
N HIS A 20 8.52 -11.71 12.84
CA HIS A 20 9.22 -12.08 14.09
C HIS A 20 10.17 -10.97 14.60
N HIS A 21 10.95 -10.35 13.72
CA HIS A 21 11.93 -9.34 14.09
C HIS A 21 11.81 -8.09 13.22
N CYS A 22 10.60 -7.54 13.12
CA CYS A 22 10.38 -6.26 12.45
C CYS A 22 9.51 -5.32 13.28
N GLU A 23 9.59 -4.04 12.93
CA GLU A 23 8.66 -3.03 13.42
C GLU A 23 7.69 -2.69 12.29
N VAL A 24 6.39 -2.78 12.58
CA VAL A 24 5.34 -2.51 11.60
C VAL A 24 4.97 -1.03 11.64
N ILE A 25 5.32 -0.31 10.59
CA ILE A 25 4.95 1.10 10.43
C ILE A 25 3.75 1.19 9.47
N ALA A 26 2.58 1.52 10.02
CA ALA A 26 1.38 1.75 9.23
C ALA A 26 1.44 3.14 8.57
N ILE A 27 1.69 3.18 7.26
CA ILE A 27 1.72 4.42 6.48
C ILE A 27 0.35 4.67 5.86
N ASN A 28 -0.21 5.84 6.12
CA ASN A 28 -1.50 6.29 5.59
C ASN A 28 -1.34 7.66 4.93
N GLY A 29 -2.28 8.00 4.04
CA GLY A 29 -2.32 9.29 3.34
C GLY A 29 -2.14 9.17 1.82
N PRO A 30 -2.34 10.29 1.08
CA PRO A 30 -2.29 10.28 -0.38
C PRO A 30 -0.87 10.00 -0.88
N SER A 31 -0.78 9.27 -2.01
CA SER A 31 0.49 8.98 -2.65
C SER A 31 1.24 10.27 -2.98
N TYR A 32 2.45 10.42 -2.43
CA TYR A 32 3.30 11.57 -2.72
C TYR A 32 3.56 11.75 -4.23
N ARG A 33 3.68 10.64 -4.97
CA ARG A 33 3.87 10.65 -6.43
C ARG A 33 2.69 11.28 -7.17
N LEU A 34 1.49 11.19 -6.59
CA LEU A 34 0.27 11.75 -7.18
C LEU A 34 0.07 13.21 -6.83
N LYS A 35 0.86 13.81 -5.93
CA LYS A 35 0.68 15.19 -5.45
C LYS A 35 0.53 16.22 -6.57
N ASN A 36 1.33 16.12 -7.64
CA ASN A 36 1.26 17.06 -8.76
C ASN A 36 0.10 16.74 -9.72
N ARG A 37 -0.23 15.46 -9.89
CA ARG A 37 -1.38 15.05 -10.72
C ARG A 37 -2.70 15.40 -10.04
N LEU A 38 -2.82 15.17 -8.75
CA LEU A 38 -3.99 15.56 -7.95
C LEU A 38 -4.20 17.08 -7.99
N LYS A 39 -3.14 17.88 -7.82
CA LYS A 39 -3.23 19.34 -8.00
C LYS A 39 -3.62 19.79 -9.40
N ALA A 40 -3.23 19.04 -10.44
CA ALA A 40 -3.63 19.34 -11.81
C ALA A 40 -5.11 19.01 -12.03
N ILE A 41 -5.56 17.84 -11.54
CA ILE A 41 -6.95 17.41 -11.60
C ILE A 41 -7.85 18.37 -10.81
N GLU A 42 -7.47 18.77 -9.59
CA GLU A 42 -8.22 19.74 -8.78
C GLU A 42 -8.42 21.08 -9.51
N ARG A 43 -7.37 21.61 -10.14
CA ARG A 43 -7.49 22.84 -10.95
C ARG A 43 -8.37 22.67 -12.17
N GLU A 44 -8.34 21.51 -12.83
CA GLU A 44 -9.23 21.24 -13.97
C GLU A 44 -10.69 21.16 -13.51
N THR A 45 -10.96 20.57 -12.34
CA THR A 45 -12.32 20.51 -11.77
C THR A 45 -12.84 21.85 -11.27
N ASP A 46 -11.98 22.76 -10.80
CA ASP A 46 -12.39 24.10 -10.34
C ASP A 46 -12.70 25.06 -11.50
N VAL A 47 -12.22 24.75 -12.71
CA VAL A 47 -12.40 25.57 -13.92
C VAL A 47 -13.56 25.07 -14.79
N ALA A 48 -14.01 23.83 -14.58
CA ALA A 48 -15.16 23.22 -15.24
C ALA A 48 -16.48 23.56 -14.53
#